data_AF-A0A174I9Q6-F1
#
_entry.id   AF-A0A174I9Q6-F1
#
_cell.length_a   1.000
_cell.length_b   1.000
_cell.length_c   1.000
_cell.angle_alpha   90.00
_cell.angle_beta   90.00
_cell.angle_gamma   90.00
#
_symmetry.space_group_name_H-M   'P 1'
#
loop_
_entity.id
_entity.type
_entity.pdbx_description
1 polymer ?
#
loop_
_entity_poly.entity_id
_entity_poly.type
_entity_poly.pdbx_seq_one_letter_code
_entity_poly.pdbx_strand_id
1 'polypeptide(L)'
;MDTLPITTPRQAGIYVRQAREAQGITRAALAKKAGVSERLLASLELGDATGIRLDKLLTVFNALGIGLFAQSDNDSIASPSEHPTTIVNLPIANSNTLPKPSAGRRPTRQGTPSSYGALLAQIAAEQGLSGTSNLSFGCKVVK
;
A
#
# COMPACT_ATOMS: atom_id res chain seq x y z
N MET A 1 -30.41 -2.17 5.11
CA MET A 1 -29.01 -1.85 5.43
C MET A 1 -28.51 -0.99 4.30
N ASP A 2 -28.22 0.27 4.57
CA ASP A 2 -27.83 1.20 3.52
C ASP A 2 -26.35 0.97 3.21
N THR A 3 -26.06 0.47 2.00
CA THR A 3 -24.69 0.27 1.53
C THR A 3 -24.24 1.46 0.70
N LEU A 4 -23.02 1.93 0.94
CA LEU A 4 -22.45 3.07 0.24
C LEU A 4 -21.21 2.61 -0.54
N PRO A 5 -21.14 2.85 -1.87
CA PRO A 5 -20.04 2.35 -2.69
C PRO A 5 -18.76 3.15 -2.41
N ILE A 6 -17.64 2.45 -2.27
CA ILE A 6 -16.30 3.05 -2.21
C ILE A 6 -15.59 2.73 -3.53
N THR A 7 -15.61 3.68 -4.47
CA THR A 7 -14.87 3.65 -5.74
C THR A 7 -13.59 4.48 -5.70
N THR A 8 -13.45 5.35 -4.68
CA THR A 8 -12.28 6.20 -4.46
C THR A 8 -11.91 6.25 -2.98
N PRO A 9 -10.61 6.37 -2.62
CA PRO A 9 -10.19 6.44 -1.22
C PRO A 9 -10.85 7.58 -0.43
N ARG A 10 -11.16 8.71 -1.10
CA ARG A 10 -11.80 9.87 -0.46
C ARG A 10 -13.21 9.58 0.07
N GLN A 11 -13.97 8.68 -0.57
CA GLN A 11 -15.30 8.30 -0.09
C GLN A 11 -15.25 7.63 1.28
N ALA A 12 -14.25 6.79 1.53
CA ALA A 12 -14.05 6.18 2.84
C ALA A 12 -13.89 7.25 3.94
N GLY A 13 -13.13 8.30 3.65
CA GLY A 13 -12.96 9.47 4.54
C GLY A 13 -14.26 10.22 4.82
N ILE A 14 -15.07 10.44 3.79
CA ILE A 14 -16.40 11.09 3.92
C ILE A 14 -17.31 10.27 4.83
N TYR A 15 -17.37 8.96 4.65
CA TYR A 15 -18.21 8.07 5.47
C TYR A 15 -17.77 8.04 6.93
N VAL A 16 -16.45 8.03 7.18
CA VAL A 16 -15.90 8.16 8.54
C VAL A 16 -16.32 9.47 9.18
N ARG A 17 -16.19 10.59 8.47
CA ARG A 17 -16.58 11.91 8.97
C ARG A 17 -18.07 11.98 9.29
N GLN A 18 -18.92 11.53 8.37
CA GLN A 18 -20.37 11.54 8.54
C GLN A 18 -20.81 10.69 9.73
N ALA A 19 -20.29 9.46 9.85
CA ALA A 19 -20.61 8.59 10.97
C ALA A 19 -20.10 9.15 12.31
N ARG A 20 -18.91 9.76 12.32
CA ARG A 20 -18.37 10.44 13.50
C ARG A 20 -19.25 11.62 13.93
N GLU A 21 -19.66 12.46 12.99
CA GLU A 21 -20.54 13.62 13.24
C GLU A 21 -21.93 13.18 13.69
N ALA A 22 -22.49 12.12 13.11
CA ALA A 22 -23.77 11.54 13.53
C ALA A 22 -23.73 10.98 14.96
N GLN A 23 -22.58 10.47 15.41
CA GLN A 23 -22.37 10.01 16.79
C GLN A 23 -22.02 11.15 17.77
N GLY A 24 -21.81 12.38 17.29
CA GLY A 24 -21.47 13.53 18.12
C GLY A 24 -20.10 13.45 18.82
N ILE A 25 -19.19 12.57 18.34
CA ILE A 25 -17.88 12.38 18.96
C ILE A 25 -16.80 13.25 18.30
N THR A 26 -15.81 13.66 19.09
CA THR A 26 -14.66 14.42 18.58
C THR A 26 -13.70 13.52 17.82
N ARG A 27 -12.86 14.13 16.97
CA ARG A 27 -11.83 13.40 16.22
C ARG A 27 -10.82 12.72 17.16
N ALA A 28 -10.37 13.42 18.20
CA ALA A 28 -9.50 12.86 19.23
C ALA A 28 -10.11 11.62 19.93
N ALA A 29 -11.42 11.65 20.24
CA ALA A 29 -12.10 10.53 20.88
C ALA A 29 -12.14 9.30 19.95
N LEU A 30 -12.46 9.49 18.67
CA LEU A 30 -12.44 8.42 17.68
C LEU A 30 -11.01 7.86 17.48
N ALA A 31 -10.01 8.73 17.37
CA ALA A 31 -8.62 8.33 17.21
C ALA A 31 -8.14 7.44 18.38
N LYS A 32 -8.48 7.83 19.62
CA LYS A 32 -8.21 7.05 20.83
C LYS A 32 -8.94 5.70 20.81
N LYS A 33 -10.22 5.68 20.40
CA LYS A 33 -11.02 4.45 20.29
C LYS A 33 -10.47 3.47 19.25
N ALA A 34 -10.01 3.98 18.11
CA ALA A 34 -9.49 3.19 17.00
C ALA A 34 -7.99 2.85 17.11
N GLY A 35 -7.26 3.42 18.08
CA GLY A 35 -5.82 3.19 18.23
C GLY A 35 -4.99 3.77 17.07
N VAL A 36 -5.43 4.91 16.53
CA VAL A 36 -4.74 5.63 15.44
C VAL A 36 -4.37 7.05 15.88
N SER A 37 -3.43 7.68 15.17
CA SER A 37 -3.11 9.09 15.44
C SER A 37 -4.23 10.00 14.95
N GLU A 38 -4.50 11.09 15.67
CA GLU A 38 -5.48 12.08 15.25
C GLU A 38 -5.12 12.72 13.90
N ARG A 39 -3.81 12.89 13.62
CA ARG A 39 -3.31 13.33 12.32
C ARG A 39 -3.72 12.39 11.19
N LEU A 40 -3.57 11.07 11.37
CA LEU A 40 -3.97 10.09 10.35
C LEU A 40 -5.47 10.15 10.12
N LEU A 41 -6.25 10.28 11.19
CA LEU A 41 -7.70 10.42 11.09
C LEU A 41 -8.12 11.71 10.38
N ALA A 42 -7.42 12.82 10.62
CA ALA A 42 -7.66 14.09 9.92
C ALA A 42 -7.36 13.98 8.42
N SER A 43 -6.22 13.38 8.05
CA SER A 43 -5.88 13.10 6.64
C SER A 43 -6.88 12.16 5.98
N LEU A 44 -7.39 11.15 6.72
CA LEU A 44 -8.41 10.24 6.21
C LEU A 44 -9.71 10.98 5.91
N GLU A 45 -10.23 11.78 6.85
CA GLU A 45 -11.48 12.55 6.67
C GLU A 45 -11.39 13.60 5.55
N LEU A 46 -10.18 14.10 5.26
CA LEU A 46 -9.92 15.03 4.15
C LEU A 46 -9.79 14.32 2.78
N GLY A 47 -9.39 13.05 2.80
CA GLY A 47 -9.07 12.25 1.61
C GLY A 47 -7.59 12.24 1.22
N ASP A 48 -6.72 12.79 2.06
CA ASP A 48 -5.28 12.94 1.81
C ASP A 48 -4.45 11.73 2.27
N ALA A 49 -5.07 10.76 2.96
CA ALA A 49 -4.42 9.54 3.42
C ALA A 49 -4.20 8.53 2.27
N THR A 50 -3.44 8.94 1.24
CA THR A 50 -3.07 8.07 0.12
C THR A 50 -2.22 6.91 0.62
N GLY A 51 -2.60 5.68 0.28
CA GLY A 51 -1.91 4.47 0.75
C GLY A 51 -2.15 4.12 2.22
N ILE A 52 -3.23 4.59 2.85
CA ILE A 52 -3.64 4.06 4.15
C ILE A 52 -3.74 2.53 4.08
N ARG A 53 -3.13 1.85 5.06
CA ARG A 53 -3.22 0.39 5.13
C ARG A 53 -4.66 -0.03 5.40
N LEU A 54 -5.10 -1.11 4.75
CA LEU A 54 -6.46 -1.65 4.91
C LEU A 54 -6.77 -2.00 6.38
N ASP A 55 -5.84 -2.57 7.13
CA ASP A 55 -6.05 -2.86 8.57
C ASP A 55 -6.37 -1.60 9.37
N LYS A 56 -5.69 -0.48 9.09
CA LYS A 56 -5.93 0.80 9.78
C LYS A 56 -7.29 1.36 9.43
N LEU A 57 -7.68 1.28 8.16
CA LEU A 57 -9.02 1.67 7.74
C LEU A 57 -10.11 0.85 8.45
N LEU A 58 -9.94 -0.48 8.47
CA LEU A 58 -10.86 -1.39 9.14
C LEU A 58 -10.96 -1.14 10.65
N THR A 59 -9.86 -0.81 11.34
CA THR A 59 -9.91 -0.44 12.77
C THR A 59 -10.75 0.81 13.02
N VAL A 60 -10.70 1.81 12.13
CA VAL A 60 -11.53 3.02 12.23
C VAL A 60 -12.99 2.71 11.95
N PHE A 61 -13.28 1.90 10.92
CA PHE A 61 -14.64 1.47 10.59
C PHE A 61 -15.28 0.69 11.74
N ASN A 62 -14.54 -0.27 12.32
CA ASN A 62 -15.00 -1.04 13.48
C ASN A 62 -15.28 -0.13 14.69
N ALA A 63 -14.44 0.89 14.92
CA ALA A 63 -14.67 1.86 15.99
C ALA A 63 -15.96 2.67 15.81
N LEU A 64 -16.43 2.83 14.56
CA LEU A 64 -17.68 3.51 14.22
C LEU A 64 -18.88 2.57 14.04
N GLY A 65 -18.66 1.26 14.05
CA GLY A 65 -19.71 0.26 13.76
C GLY A 65 -20.04 0.13 12.27
N ILE A 66 -19.12 0.52 11.38
CA ILE A 66 -19.27 0.44 9.92
C ILE A 66 -18.70 -0.90 9.44
N GLY A 67 -19.48 -1.64 8.64
CA GLY A 67 -18.99 -2.84 7.94
C GLY A 67 -18.48 -2.52 6.54
N LEU A 68 -17.43 -3.21 6.09
CA LEU A 68 -16.96 -3.19 4.71
C LEU A 68 -17.29 -4.53 4.04
N PHE A 69 -17.96 -4.49 2.89
CA PHE A 69 -18.38 -5.67 2.14
C PHE A 69 -17.79 -5.64 0.75
N ALA A 70 -17.40 -6.81 0.24
CA ALA A 70 -17.04 -6.98 -1.16
C ALA A 70 -18.30 -7.38 -1.95
N GLN A 71 -18.59 -6.65 -3.02
CA GLN A 71 -19.70 -6.93 -3.94
C GLN A 71 -19.13 -7.37 -5.28
N SER A 72 -19.75 -8.39 -5.87
CA SER A 72 -19.45 -8.87 -7.22
C SER A 72 -20.71 -8.75 -8.08
N ASP A 73 -20.65 -8.03 -9.18
CA ASP A 73 -21.74 -7.94 -10.15
C ASP A 73 -21.73 -9.22 -11.03
N ASN A 74 -22.08 -10.36 -10.43
CA ASN A 74 -22.07 -11.68 -11.07
C ASN A 74 -23.37 -11.99 -11.84
N ASP A 75 -24.01 -11.01 -12.47
CA ASP A 75 -25.22 -11.25 -13.28
C ASP A 75 -24.92 -11.88 -14.65
N SER A 76 -23.66 -12.20 -14.97
CA SER A 76 -23.26 -12.79 -16.26
C SER A 76 -22.68 -14.20 -16.19
N ILE A 77 -22.79 -14.90 -15.05
CA ILE A 77 -22.42 -16.32 -14.98
C ILE A 77 -23.60 -17.16 -14.53
N ALA A 78 -24.62 -17.21 -15.39
CA ALA A 78 -25.30 -18.48 -15.60
C ALA A 78 -24.30 -19.48 -16.19
N SER A 79 -23.51 -20.13 -15.34
CA SER A 79 -22.92 -21.42 -15.65
C SER A 79 -23.34 -22.37 -14.54
N PRO A 80 -24.18 -23.38 -14.83
CA PRO A 80 -24.40 -24.48 -13.92
C PRO A 80 -23.03 -25.07 -13.58
N SER A 81 -22.71 -25.17 -12.30
CA SER A 81 -21.64 -26.01 -11.82
C SER A 81 -22.03 -27.48 -12.05
N GLU A 82 -21.98 -27.96 -13.30
CA GLU A 82 -21.75 -29.37 -13.54
C GLU A 82 -20.25 -29.59 -13.45
N HIS A 83 -19.80 -30.12 -12.32
CA HIS A 83 -18.48 -30.72 -12.24
C HIS A 83 -18.48 -31.98 -13.12
N PRO A 84 -17.72 -32.06 -14.23
CA PRO A 84 -17.45 -33.34 -14.83
C PRO A 84 -16.42 -34.02 -13.92
N THR A 85 -16.85 -35.09 -13.24
CA THR A 85 -15.96 -36.00 -12.53
C THR A 85 -15.13 -36.79 -13.56
N THR A 86 -14.22 -36.12 -14.26
CA THR A 86 -13.22 -36.80 -15.08
C THR A 86 -12.01 -37.01 -14.20
N ILE A 87 -11.95 -38.17 -13.55
CA ILE A 87 -10.71 -38.70 -13.00
C ILE A 87 -9.77 -38.93 -14.18
N VAL A 88 -8.92 -37.95 -14.47
CA VAL A 88 -7.76 -38.18 -15.33
C VAL A 88 -6.69 -38.76 -14.44
N ASN A 89 -6.51 -40.07 -14.51
CA ASN A 89 -5.45 -40.79 -13.82
C ASN A 89 -4.12 -40.48 -14.53
N LEU A 90 -3.51 -39.32 -14.24
CA LEU A 90 -2.13 -39.04 -14.65
C LEU A 90 -1.16 -39.69 -13.65
N PRO A 91 -0.14 -40.43 -14.10
CA PRO A 91 0.89 -40.93 -13.22
C PRO A 91 1.60 -39.75 -12.55
N ILE A 92 1.57 -39.72 -11.22
CA ILE A 92 2.35 -38.79 -10.40
C ILE A 92 3.83 -39.13 -10.62
N ALA A 93 4.48 -38.42 -11.53
CA ALA A 93 5.92 -38.44 -11.65
C ALA A 93 6.52 -37.75 -10.43
N ASN A 94 7.15 -38.54 -9.56
CA ASN A 94 7.91 -38.09 -8.41
C ASN A 94 9.06 -37.15 -8.85
N SER A 95 8.89 -35.84 -8.63
CA SER A 95 9.91 -34.84 -8.89
C SER A 95 10.87 -34.67 -7.70
N ASN A 96 11.53 -35.77 -7.28
CA ASN A 96 12.64 -35.72 -6.32
C ASN A 96 14.03 -35.69 -6.98
N THR A 97 14.12 -35.29 -8.25
CA THR A 97 15.41 -35.10 -8.93
C THR A 97 15.51 -33.70 -9.52
N LEU A 98 15.61 -32.69 -8.65
CA LEU A 98 16.14 -31.38 -9.04
C LEU A 98 17.64 -31.33 -8.65
N PRO A 99 18.57 -31.15 -9.60
CA PRO A 99 19.98 -30.96 -9.27
C PRO A 99 20.15 -29.69 -8.44
N LYS A 100 20.96 -29.75 -7.38
CA LYS A 100 21.39 -28.58 -6.58
C LYS A 100 21.92 -27.48 -7.52
N PRO A 101 21.44 -26.23 -7.43
CA PRO A 101 22.11 -25.13 -8.11
C PRO A 101 23.50 -24.96 -7.50
N SER A 102 24.51 -25.04 -8.36
CA SER A 102 25.90 -24.77 -8.04
C SER A 102 26.04 -23.35 -7.48
N ALA A 103 26.87 -23.20 -6.44
CA ALA A 103 27.21 -21.93 -5.83
C ALA A 103 28.01 -21.07 -6.84
N GLY A 104 27.32 -20.45 -7.78
CA GLY A 104 27.86 -19.48 -8.71
C GLY A 104 28.08 -18.14 -8.01
N ARG A 105 29.32 -17.63 -8.08
CA ARG A 105 29.70 -16.29 -7.62
C ARG A 105 28.73 -15.24 -8.14
N ARG A 106 28.21 -14.41 -7.23
CA ARG A 106 27.47 -13.17 -7.53
C ARG A 106 28.33 -12.29 -8.46
N PRO A 107 27.89 -11.98 -9.68
CA PRO A 107 28.60 -10.99 -10.50
C PRO A 107 28.57 -9.63 -9.79
N THR A 108 29.70 -8.92 -9.84
CA THR A 108 29.85 -7.58 -9.30
C THR A 108 28.82 -6.65 -9.95
N ARG A 109 28.08 -5.92 -9.12
CA ARG A 109 27.14 -4.86 -9.53
C ARG A 109 27.96 -3.76 -10.20
N GLN A 110 28.16 -3.85 -11.52
CA GLN A 110 28.64 -2.74 -12.32
C GLN A 110 27.57 -1.65 -12.25
N GLY A 111 27.92 -0.54 -11.61
CA GLY A 111 27.05 0.61 -11.44
C GLY A 111 26.75 1.24 -12.79
N THR A 112 25.57 0.96 -13.33
CA THR A 112 24.95 1.86 -14.29
C THR A 112 24.62 3.15 -13.53
N PRO A 113 25.09 4.33 -13.97
CA PRO A 113 24.70 5.58 -13.33
C PRO A 113 23.18 5.67 -13.40
N SER A 114 22.58 5.72 -12.22
CA SER A 114 21.15 5.93 -12.02
C SER A 114 20.67 7.01 -12.98
N SER A 115 19.54 6.75 -13.66
CA SER A 115 18.81 7.69 -14.52
C SER A 115 18.67 9.09 -13.90
N TYR A 116 18.78 9.21 -12.57
CA TYR A 116 18.74 10.46 -11.84
C TYR A 116 20.08 11.21 -11.79
N GLY A 117 21.21 10.50 -11.77
CA GLY A 117 22.55 11.10 -11.68
C GLY A 117 22.94 11.89 -12.93
N ALA A 118 22.59 11.38 -14.12
CA ALA A 118 22.76 12.12 -15.38
C ALA A 118 21.86 13.36 -15.43
N LEU A 119 20.63 13.25 -14.92
CA LEU A 119 19.66 14.35 -14.86
C LEU A 119 20.15 15.47 -13.92
N LEU A 120 20.71 15.11 -12.76
CA LEU A 120 21.32 16.08 -11.84
C LEU A 120 22.56 16.75 -12.43
N ALA A 121 23.40 16.01 -13.15
CA ALA A 121 24.57 16.58 -13.83
C ALA A 121 24.17 17.56 -14.94
N GLN A 122 23.11 17.25 -15.70
CA GLN A 122 22.54 18.13 -16.72
C GLN A 122 22.01 19.43 -16.10
N ILE A 123 21.23 19.33 -15.02
CA ILE A 123 20.71 20.49 -14.29
C ILE A 123 21.86 21.35 -13.75
N ALA A 124 22.90 20.73 -13.17
CA ALA A 124 24.04 21.47 -12.64
C ALA A 124 24.83 22.20 -13.74
N ALA A 125 24.98 21.59 -14.92
CA ALA A 125 25.64 22.20 -16.07
C ALA A 125 24.84 23.39 -16.63
N GLU A 126 23.51 23.28 -16.73
CA GLU A 126 22.64 24.37 -17.19
C GLU A 126 22.63 25.56 -16.22
N GLN A 127 22.76 25.31 -14.92
CA GLN A 127 22.77 26.34 -13.88
C GLN A 127 24.16 26.94 -13.62
N GLY A 128 25.18 26.59 -14.44
CA GLY A 128 26.54 27.10 -14.27
C GLY A 128 27.21 26.69 -12.94
N LEU A 129 26.68 25.67 -12.26
CA LEU A 129 27.21 25.16 -11.00
C LEU A 129 28.36 24.18 -11.28
N SER A 130 29.45 24.68 -11.84
CA SER A 130 30.69 23.92 -11.96
C SER A 130 31.36 23.82 -10.58
N GLY A 131 31.18 22.66 -9.94
CA GLY A 131 32.12 22.09 -8.96
C GLY A 131 32.50 22.94 -7.75
N THR A 132 31.84 22.72 -6.62
CA THR A 132 32.51 22.81 -5.32
C THR A 132 32.26 21.51 -4.54
N SER A 133 33.17 20.57 -4.73
CA SER A 133 33.47 19.52 -3.76
C SER A 133 34.01 20.17 -2.47
N ASN A 134 33.14 20.84 -1.70
CA ASN A 134 33.45 21.25 -0.33
C ASN A 134 32.19 21.63 0.47
N LEU A 135 31.27 20.69 0.67
CA LEU A 135 30.40 20.73 1.85
C LEU A 135 30.89 19.66 2.82
N SER A 136 31.90 20.04 3.60
CA SER A 136 32.31 19.37 4.82
C SER A 136 31.15 19.41 5.81
N PHE A 137 30.33 18.37 5.83
CA PHE A 137 29.43 18.13 6.95
C PHE A 137 30.26 17.56 8.10
N GLY A 138 30.92 18.45 8.83
CA GLY A 138 31.57 18.15 10.09
C GLY A 138 30.54 17.66 11.11
N CYS A 139 30.41 16.34 11.24
CA CYS A 139 29.66 15.70 12.31
C CYS A 139 30.45 15.90 13.62
N LYS A 140 30.11 16.95 14.37
CA LYS A 140 30.70 17.20 15.70
C LYS A 140 30.04 16.25 16.69
N VAL A 141 30.67 15.10 16.91
CA VAL A 141 30.34 14.19 18.02
C VAL A 141 30.73 14.89 19.32
N VAL A 142 29.74 15.29 20.11
CA VAL A 142 29.94 15.69 21.51
C VAL A 142 30.06 14.41 22.33
N LYS A 143 31.16 14.24 23.05
CA LYS A 143 31.35 13.24 24.10
C LYS A 143 30.94 13.84 25.44
#